data_AF-A0A942FGZ1-F1
#
_entry.id   AF-A0A942FGZ1-F1
#
_cell.length_a   1.000
_cell.length_b   1.000
_cell.length_c   1.000
_cell.angle_alpha   90.00
_cell.angle_beta   90.00
_cell.angle_gamma   90.00
#
_symmetry.space_group_name_H-M   'P 1'
#
loop_
_entity.id
_entity.type
_entity.pdbx_description
1 polymer ?
#
loop_
_entity_poly.entity_id
_entity_poly.type
_entity_poly.pdbx_seq_one_letter_code
_entity_poly.pdbx_strand_id
1 'polypeptide(L)'
;RKGWASAHFKRWYFWATHSRLEPVIKAARTFHRHLQNVLTYFRHRVTNAVCEGVNSKIQTIIKMAYGFRNRDHLKTAIYFHCGGLDLYPGTH
;
A
#
# COMPACT_ATOMS: atom_id res chain seq x y z
N ARG A 1 4.80 -14.02 23.06
CA ARG A 1 3.33 -14.17 22.95
C ARG A 1 2.84 -14.09 21.48
N LYS A 2 3.37 -14.89 20.54
CA LYS A 2 2.92 -14.92 19.12
C LYS A 2 1.76 -15.91 18.85
N GLY A 3 1.60 -16.93 19.69
CA GLY A 3 0.60 -17.99 19.52
C GLY A 3 -0.86 -17.52 19.66
N TRP A 4 -1.12 -16.61 20.60
CA TRP A 4 -2.48 -16.11 20.88
C TRP A 4 -3.07 -15.28 19.74
N ALA A 5 -2.27 -14.40 19.12
CA ALA A 5 -2.69 -13.61 17.95
C ALA A 5 -3.00 -14.51 16.74
N SER A 6 -2.18 -15.55 16.53
CA SER A 6 -2.38 -16.50 15.43
C SER A 6 -3.63 -17.35 15.63
N ALA A 7 -3.90 -17.80 16.85
CA ALA A 7 -5.10 -18.56 17.20
C ALA A 7 -6.38 -17.70 17.04
N HIS A 8 -6.33 -16.45 17.51
CA HIS A 8 -7.43 -15.51 17.37
C HIS A 8 -7.73 -15.19 15.90
N PHE A 9 -6.70 -14.92 15.10
CA PHE A 9 -6.85 -14.66 13.66
C PHE A 9 -7.45 -15.87 12.93
N LYS A 10 -6.99 -17.10 13.23
CA LYS A 10 -7.56 -18.32 12.63
C LYS A 10 -9.06 -18.46 12.94
N ARG A 11 -9.47 -18.22 14.18
CA ARG A 11 -10.87 -18.29 14.60
C ARG A 11 -11.73 -17.23 13.89
N TRP A 12 -11.24 -15.99 13.84
CA TRP A 12 -11.92 -14.91 13.15
C TRP A 12 -12.00 -15.15 11.62
N TYR A 13 -10.91 -15.62 11.00
CA TYR A 13 -10.87 -15.94 9.58
C TYR A 13 -11.86 -17.05 9.20
N PHE A 14 -11.98 -18.08 10.04
CA PHE A 14 -12.98 -19.13 9.86
C PHE A 14 -14.40 -18.56 9.90
N TRP A 15 -14.72 -17.74 10.90
CA TRP A 15 -16.03 -17.09 10.97
C TRP A 15 -16.29 -16.17 9.77
N ALA A 16 -15.31 -15.34 9.41
CA ALA A 16 -15.44 -14.36 8.34
C ALA A 16 -15.68 -15.02 6.97
N THR A 17 -15.01 -16.14 6.70
CA THR A 17 -15.21 -16.93 5.46
C THR A 17 -16.57 -17.64 5.40
N HIS A 18 -17.19 -17.94 6.55
CA HIS A 18 -18.49 -18.61 6.64
C HIS A 18 -19.66 -17.64 6.90
N SER A 19 -19.39 -16.33 7.01
CA SER A 19 -20.42 -15.30 7.25
C SER A 19 -21.39 -15.07 6.08
N ARG A 20 -21.12 -15.68 4.91
CA ARG A 20 -21.86 -15.49 3.64
C ARG A 20 -21.91 -14.04 3.13
N LEU A 21 -21.16 -13.12 3.77
CA LEU A 21 -21.02 -11.74 3.35
C LEU A 21 -19.82 -11.64 2.39
N GLU A 22 -20.07 -11.52 1.09
CA GLU A 22 -19.01 -11.42 0.08
C GLU A 22 -17.95 -10.33 0.38
N PRO A 23 -18.31 -9.12 0.87
CA PRO A 23 -17.32 -8.11 1.22
C PRO A 23 -16.39 -8.56 2.35
N VAL A 24 -16.95 -9.26 3.35
CA VAL A 24 -16.22 -9.76 4.53
C VAL A 24 -15.32 -10.93 4.15
N ILE A 25 -15.81 -11.84 3.30
CA ILE A 25 -15.03 -12.96 2.75
C ILE A 25 -13.83 -12.44 1.95
N LYS A 26 -14.05 -11.41 1.11
CA LYS A 26 -12.97 -10.79 0.32
C LYS A 26 -11.92 -10.14 1.22
N ALA A 27 -12.36 -9.37 2.23
CA ALA A 27 -11.44 -8.77 3.21
C ALA A 27 -10.64 -9.84 3.96
N ALA A 28 -11.29 -10.90 4.46
CA ALA A 28 -10.64 -12.00 5.15
C ALA A 28 -9.56 -12.68 4.28
N ARG A 29 -9.88 -12.97 3.01
CA ARG A 29 -8.93 -13.57 2.05
C ARG A 29 -7.72 -12.66 1.79
N THR A 30 -7.92 -11.35 1.69
CA THR A 30 -6.84 -10.37 1.57
C THR A 30 -5.94 -10.39 2.81
N PHE A 31 -6.53 -10.36 4.02
CA PHE A 31 -5.76 -10.44 5.26
C PHE A 31 -4.99 -11.76 5.38
N HIS A 32 -5.56 -12.89 4.99
CA HIS A 32 -4.87 -14.18 5.02
C HIS A 32 -3.67 -14.23 4.07
N ARG A 33 -3.81 -13.68 2.85
CA ARG A 33 -2.73 -13.59 1.86
C ARG A 33 -1.56 -12.73 2.33
N HIS A 34 -1.85 -11.65 3.05
CA HIS A 34 -0.84 -10.71 3.55
C HIS A 34 -0.46 -10.93 5.02
N LEU A 35 -0.98 -11.98 5.66
CA LEU A 35 -0.79 -12.24 7.10
C LEU A 35 0.68 -12.40 7.46
N GLN A 36 1.50 -12.98 6.59
CA GLN A 36 2.95 -13.11 6.81
C GLN A 36 3.64 -11.75 6.88
N ASN A 37 3.22 -10.79 6.03
CA ASN A 37 3.75 -9.43 6.03
C ASN A 37 3.25 -8.64 7.24
N VAL A 38 1.99 -8.82 7.62
CA VAL A 38 1.39 -8.22 8.83
C VAL A 38 2.05 -8.76 10.11
N LEU A 39 2.37 -10.04 10.19
CA LEU A 39 3.09 -10.63 11.32
C LEU A 39 4.56 -10.16 11.37
N THR A 40 5.16 -9.89 10.21
CA THR A 40 6.50 -9.28 10.11
C THR A 40 6.48 -7.83 10.58
N TYR A 41 5.41 -7.08 10.32
CA TYR A 41 5.18 -5.72 10.85
C TYR A 41 5.15 -5.69 12.39
N PHE A 42 4.62 -6.72 13.05
CA PHE A 42 4.66 -6.79 14.52
C PHE A 42 6.07 -7.12 15.06
N ARG A 43 6.99 -7.62 14.21
CA ARG A 43 8.39 -7.91 14.56
C ARG A 43 9.32 -6.73 14.26
N HIS A 44 9.11 -6.06 13.13
CA HIS A 44 9.78 -4.83 12.73
C HIS A 44 8.67 -3.82 12.49
N ARG A 45 8.59 -2.71 13.25
CA ARG A 45 7.57 -1.65 13.11
C ARG A 45 7.66 -0.89 11.77
N VAL A 46 7.81 -1.60 10.66
CA VAL A 46 7.90 -1.06 9.31
C VAL A 46 6.47 -0.79 8.87
N THR A 47 6.05 0.45 9.05
CA THR A 47 4.71 0.85 8.68
C THR A 47 4.60 1.08 7.18
N ASN A 48 3.57 0.51 6.56
CA ASN A 48 3.27 0.79 5.16
C ASN A 48 2.81 2.25 4.96
N ALA A 49 2.64 3.01 6.04
CA ALA A 49 2.26 4.43 6.03
C ALA A 49 3.18 5.29 5.13
N VAL A 50 4.48 5.01 5.10
CA VAL A 50 5.42 5.74 4.22
C VAL A 50 5.14 5.41 2.75
N CYS A 51 4.97 4.13 2.42
CA CYS A 51 4.64 3.69 1.06
C CYS A 51 3.24 4.17 0.63
N GLU A 52 2.26 4.19 1.54
CA GLU A 52 0.92 4.73 1.32
C GLU A 52 0.96 6.25 1.09
N GLY A 53 1.81 6.98 1.81
CA GLY A 53 2.05 8.40 1.58
C GLY A 53 2.64 8.67 0.20
N VAL A 54 3.65 7.88 -0.21
CA VAL A 54 4.23 7.97 -1.58
C VAL A 54 3.18 7.64 -2.64
N ASN A 55 2.41 6.56 -2.46
CA ASN A 55 1.37 6.17 -3.40
C ASN A 55 0.28 7.25 -3.53
N SER A 56 -0.11 7.86 -2.40
CA SER A 56 -1.07 8.97 -2.39
C SER A 56 -0.54 10.19 -3.16
N LYS A 57 0.74 10.53 -2.99
CA LYS A 57 1.39 11.63 -3.72
C LYS A 57 1.42 11.36 -5.23
N ILE A 58 1.71 10.12 -5.64
CA ILE A 58 1.67 9.72 -7.06
C ILE A 58 0.25 9.85 -7.63
N GLN A 59 -0.77 9.41 -6.90
CA GLN A 59 -2.17 9.56 -7.32
C GLN A 59 -2.56 11.04 -7.47
N THR A 60 -2.10 11.91 -6.57
CA THR A 60 -2.31 13.36 -6.70
C THR A 60 -1.67 13.92 -7.97
N ILE A 61 -0.43 13.52 -8.30
CA ILE A 61 0.25 13.96 -9.54
C ILE A 61 -0.54 13.52 -10.78
N ILE A 62 -1.03 12.28 -10.81
CA ILE A 62 -1.87 11.76 -11.90
C ILE A 62 -3.16 12.58 -12.02
N LYS A 63 -3.82 12.89 -10.88
CA LYS A 63 -5.06 13.66 -10.86
C LYS A 63 -4.86 15.10 -11.34
N MET A 64 -3.78 15.76 -10.91
CA MET A 64 -3.43 17.12 -11.36
C MET A 64 -3.16 17.19 -12.86
N ALA A 65 -2.60 16.13 -13.43
CA ALA A 65 -2.33 16.04 -14.87
C ALA A 65 -3.55 15.61 -15.71
N TYR A 66 -4.70 15.33 -15.08
CA TYR A 66 -5.87 14.71 -15.74
C TYR A 66 -5.53 13.39 -16.45
N GLY A 67 -4.53 12.66 -15.94
CA GLY A 67 -4.02 11.41 -16.50
C GLY A 67 -2.84 11.59 -17.44
N PHE A 68 -1.99 10.56 -17.49
CA PHE A 68 -0.84 10.51 -18.41
C PHE A 68 -1.08 9.48 -19.50
N ARG A 69 -0.92 9.90 -20.76
CA ARG A 69 -1.04 9.00 -21.92
C ARG A 69 0.22 8.16 -22.16
N ASN A 70 1.38 8.65 -21.71
CA ASN A 70 2.67 7.98 -21.80
C ASN A 70 3.21 7.66 -20.40
N ARG A 71 3.63 6.40 -20.18
CA ARG A 71 4.21 5.94 -18.91
C ARG A 71 5.55 6.61 -18.61
N ASP A 72 6.33 6.98 -19.62
CA ASP A 72 7.63 7.64 -19.38
C ASP A 72 7.44 9.08 -18.89
N HIS A 73 6.40 9.78 -19.35
CA HIS A 73 6.05 11.10 -18.79
C HIS A 73 5.57 11.01 -17.34
N LEU A 74 4.82 9.95 -16.99
CA LEU A 74 4.44 9.68 -15.60
C LEU A 74 5.68 9.46 -14.73
N LYS A 75 6.66 8.66 -15.19
CA LYS A 75 7.91 8.45 -14.45
C LYS A 75 8.65 9.76 -14.23
N THR A 76 8.83 10.57 -15.27
CA THR A 76 9.48 11.88 -15.17
C THR A 76 8.78 12.79 -14.16
N ALA A 77 7.45 12.84 -14.17
CA ALA A 77 6.68 13.63 -13.21
C ALA A 77 6.83 13.10 -11.77
N ILE A 78 6.83 11.77 -11.57
CA ILE A 78 7.08 11.17 -10.25
C ILE A 78 8.50 11.51 -9.78
N TYR A 79 9.50 11.39 -10.64
CA TYR A 79 10.88 11.73 -10.32
C TYR A 79 11.06 13.22 -10.00
N PHE A 80 10.36 14.11 -10.72
CA PHE A 80 10.34 15.54 -10.43
C PHE A 80 9.72 15.84 -9.06
N HIS A 81 8.52 15.33 -8.79
CA HIS A 81 7.78 15.68 -7.57
C HIS A 81 8.15 14.86 -6.32
N CYS A 82 8.69 13.65 -6.49
CA CYS A 82 9.00 12.71 -5.40
C CYS A 82 10.48 12.35 -5.31
N GLY A 83 11.27 12.57 -6.37
CA GLY A 83 12.69 12.22 -6.44
C GLY A 83 13.66 13.37 -6.22
N GLY A 84 13.17 14.60 -6.01
CA GLY A 84 14.01 15.77 -5.74
C GLY A 84 14.84 16.22 -6.95
N LEU A 85 14.36 15.97 -8.16
CA LEU A 85 14.98 16.47 -9.38
C LEU A 85 14.73 17.97 -9.51
N ASP A 86 15.79 18.75 -9.32
CA ASP A 86 15.79 20.17 -9.64
C ASP A 86 15.82 20.33 -11.17
N LEU A 87 14.82 21.03 -11.70
CA LEU A 87 14.62 21.23 -13.14
C LEU A 87 15.03 22.64 -13.57
N TYR A 88 15.55 23.45 -12.64
CA TYR A 88 16.27 24.64 -13.05
C TYR A 88 17.55 24.22 -13.77
N PRO A 89 17.79 24.67 -15.01
CA PRO A 89 19.13 24.60 -15.54
C PRO A 89 20.01 25.34 -14.54
N GLY A 90 21.05 24.67 -14.05
CA GLY A 90 22.11 25.33 -13.28
C GLY A 90 22.54 26.53 -14.08
N THR A 91 22.16 27.72 -13.63
CA THR A 91 22.65 28.96 -14.21
C THR A 91 24.05 29.06 -13.66
N HIS A 92 25.04 28.54 -14.40
CA HIS A 92 26.45 28.95 -14.47
C HIS A 92 27.19 28.02 -15.43
#